data_AF-A0A840XB52-F1
#
_entry.id   AF-A0A840XB52-F1
#
_cell.length_a   1.000
_cell.length_b   1.000
_cell.length_c   1.000
_cell.angle_alpha   90.00
_cell.angle_beta   90.00
_cell.angle_gamma   90.00
#
_symmetry.space_group_name_H-M   'P 1'
#
loop_
_entity.id
_entity.type
_entity.pdbx_description
1 polymer ?
#
loop_
_entity_poly.entity_id
_entity_poly.type
_entity_poly.pdbx_seq_one_letter_code
_entity_poly.pdbx_strand_id
1 'polypeptide(L)'
;MHRLVEPGQYRAIRYTERLAEAGAVASVGSRGDSYDNALAEAFNSLFKAELVRHRGPWKSIDDLEFAVAEYIDWFNNRRLHSAR
;
A
#
# COMPACT_ATOMS: atom_id res chain seq x y z
N MET A 1 3.87 9.59 -20.13
CA MET A 1 3.34 9.72 -18.76
C MET A 1 2.41 8.53 -18.53
N HIS A 2 2.91 7.45 -17.93
CA HIS A 2 2.14 6.23 -17.69
C HIS A 2 1.31 6.43 -16.41
N ARG A 3 -0.01 6.28 -16.49
CA ARG A 3 -0.89 6.40 -15.33
C ARG A 3 -0.59 5.21 -14.41
N LEU A 4 -0.15 5.48 -13.17
CA LEU A 4 0.33 4.45 -12.23
C LEU A 4 -0.81 3.63 -11.58
N VAL A 5 -2.07 4.02 -11.78
CA VAL A 5 -3.25 3.33 -11.24
C VAL A 5 -4.38 3.45 -12.26
N GLU A 6 -4.90 2.33 -12.75
CA GLU A 6 -6.11 2.28 -13.57
C GLU A 6 -7.33 2.10 -12.64
N PRO A 7 -8.18 3.11 -12.43
CA PRO A 7 -9.34 3.03 -11.52
C PRO A 7 -10.34 1.93 -11.91
N GLY A 8 -10.26 1.43 -13.15
CA GLY A 8 -11.04 0.29 -13.63
C GLY A 8 -10.68 -1.05 -12.99
N GLN A 9 -9.47 -1.22 -12.44
CA GLN A 9 -9.10 -2.47 -11.75
C GLN A 9 -9.89 -2.67 -10.46
N TYR A 10 -10.17 -1.59 -9.73
CA TYR A 10 -10.99 -1.59 -8.51
C TYR A 10 -12.51 -1.71 -8.77
N ARG A 11 -12.93 -1.67 -10.05
CA ARG A 11 -14.34 -1.84 -10.48
C ARG A 11 -14.54 -3.04 -11.39
N ALA A 12 -13.51 -3.83 -11.65
CA ALA A 12 -13.65 -5.04 -12.44
C ALA A 12 -14.55 -6.02 -11.69
N ILE A 13 -15.54 -6.61 -12.37
CA ILE A 13 -16.51 -7.55 -11.80
C ILE A 13 -15.80 -8.68 -11.01
N ARG A 14 -14.65 -9.14 -11.52
CA ARG A 14 -13.80 -10.15 -10.86
C ARG A 14 -13.31 -9.74 -9.47
N TYR A 15 -13.09 -8.45 -9.23
CA TYR A 15 -12.69 -7.93 -7.91
C TYR A 15 -13.86 -8.01 -6.92
N THR A 16 -15.06 -7.64 -7.33
CA THR A 16 -16.27 -7.75 -6.50
C THR A 16 -16.69 -9.19 -6.23
N GLU A 17 -16.53 -10.09 -7.21
CA GLU A 17 -16.80 -11.53 -7.05
C GLU A 17 -15.85 -12.16 -6.02
N ARG A 18 -14.55 -11.87 -6.12
CA ARG A 18 -13.54 -12.35 -5.15
C ARG A 18 -13.76 -11.82 -3.74
N LEU A 19 -14.21 -10.58 -3.60
CA LEU A 19 -14.56 -10.03 -2.29
C LEU A 19 -15.76 -10.74 -1.68
N ALA A 20 -16.79 -11.03 -2.49
CA ALA A 20 -17.95 -11.81 -2.04
C ALA A 20 -17.57 -13.26 -1.66
N GLU A 21 -16.72 -13.92 -2.45
CA GLU A 21 -16.19 -15.26 -2.15
C GLU A 21 -15.38 -15.28 -0.84
N ALA A 22 -14.63 -14.21 -0.55
CA ALA A 22 -13.85 -14.07 0.68
C ALA A 22 -14.67 -13.58 1.89
N GLY A 23 -15.97 -13.32 1.72
CA GLY A 23 -16.83 -12.74 2.77
C GLY A 23 -16.46 -11.30 3.15
N ALA A 24 -15.72 -10.60 2.30
CA ALA A 24 -15.25 -9.24 2.53
C ALA A 24 -16.20 -8.22 1.90
N VAL A 25 -16.59 -7.21 2.67
CA VAL A 25 -17.36 -6.07 2.13
C VAL A 25 -16.39 -5.14 1.40
N ALA A 26 -16.73 -4.81 0.15
CA ALA A 26 -15.94 -3.85 -0.61
C ALA A 26 -16.12 -2.44 -0.01
N SER A 27 -15.12 -1.93 0.72
CA SER A 27 -15.02 -0.50 1.05
C SER A 27 -14.59 0.27 -0.20
N VAL A 28 -15.48 0.33 -1.20
CA VAL A 28 -15.34 1.29 -2.29
C VAL A 28 -16.18 2.48 -1.86
N GLY A 29 -15.61 3.30 -0.96
CA GLY A 29 -16.29 4.46 -0.41
C GLY A 29 -16.95 5.31 -1.50
N SER A 30 -18.07 5.95 -1.15
CA SER A 30 -18.71 6.91 -2.04
C SER A 30 -17.70 8.01 -2.46
N ARG A 31 -17.89 8.61 -3.64
CA ARG A 31 -16.99 9.65 -4.18
C ARG A 31 -16.77 10.76 -3.13
N GLY A 32 -15.58 10.80 -2.53
CA GLY A 32 -15.23 11.80 -1.51
C GLY A 32 -14.92 11.24 -0.12
N ASP A 33 -15.04 9.93 0.12
CA ASP A 33 -14.56 9.32 1.37
C ASP A 33 -13.05 9.04 1.28
N SER A 34 -12.25 10.04 1.63
CA SER A 34 -10.79 10.03 1.46
C SER A 34 -10.06 9.31 2.59
N TYR A 35 -10.76 8.81 3.61
CA TYR A 35 -10.13 8.35 4.84
C TYR A 35 -9.26 7.10 4.63
N ASP A 36 -9.78 6.10 3.92
CA ASP A 36 -9.05 4.87 3.57
C ASP A 36 -7.84 5.20 2.69
N ASN A 37 -8.01 6.12 1.73
CA ASN A 37 -6.93 6.53 0.85
C ASN A 37 -5.89 7.39 1.56
N ALA A 38 -6.27 8.23 2.53
CA ALA A 38 -5.37 9.11 3.26
C ALA A 38 -4.38 8.31 4.12
N LEU A 39 -4.84 7.23 4.78
CA LEU A 39 -3.96 6.33 5.53
C LEU A 39 -2.98 5.60 4.60
N ALA A 40 -3.48 5.09 3.47
CA ALA A 40 -2.65 4.43 2.47
C ALA A 40 -1.61 5.39 1.85
N GLU A 41 -2.00 6.64 1.57
CA GLU A 41 -1.13 7.68 1.06
C GLU A 41 -0.07 8.11 2.08
N ALA A 42 -0.44 8.24 3.35
CA ALA A 42 0.50 8.53 4.44
C ALA A 42 1.54 7.42 4.59
N PHE A 43 1.10 6.16 4.58
CA PHE A 43 1.99 5.01 4.58
C PHE A 43 2.92 5.01 3.37
N ASN A 44 2.39 5.19 2.15
CA ASN A 44 3.21 5.17 0.92
C ASN A 44 4.23 6.32 0.89
N SER A 45 3.88 7.47 1.46
CA SER A 45 4.79 8.61 1.58
C SER A 45 5.96 8.30 2.52
N LEU A 46 5.68 7.69 3.68
CA LEU A 46 6.70 7.22 4.63
C LEU A 46 7.58 6.12 4.01
N PHE A 47 6.96 5.11 3.41
CA PHE A 47 7.65 4.01 2.74
C PHE A 47 8.66 4.52 1.69
N LYS A 48 8.24 5.45 0.82
CA LYS A 48 9.11 6.02 -0.20
C LYS A 48 10.24 6.86 0.40
N ALA A 49 9.99 7.60 1.47
CA ALA A 49 11.01 8.42 2.13
C ALA A 49 12.03 7.54 2.87
N GLU A 50 11.56 6.70 3.79
CA GLU A 50 12.40 5.94 4.71
C GLU A 50 13.13 4.78 4.03
N LEU A 51 12.48 4.05 3.12
CA LEU A 51 13.09 2.90 2.45
C LEU A 51 13.73 3.31 1.12
N VAL A 52 12.92 3.80 0.19
CA VAL A 52 13.36 3.94 -1.21
C VAL A 52 14.40 5.05 -1.36
N ARG A 53 14.18 6.21 -0.73
CA ARG A 53 15.09 7.38 -0.85
C ARG A 53 16.27 7.31 0.11
N HIS A 54 16.03 6.97 1.38
CA HIS A 54 17.09 7.02 2.41
C HIS A 54 18.00 5.78 2.45
N ARG A 55 17.51 4.60 2.06
CA ARG A 55 18.32 3.35 2.06
C ARG A 55 18.82 2.93 0.68
N GLY A 56 18.33 3.58 -0.38
CA GLY A 56 18.88 3.41 -1.73
C GLY A 56 20.24 4.08 -1.92
N PRO A 57 20.85 3.99 -3.12
CA PRO A 57 20.32 3.36 -4.32
C PRO A 57 20.39 1.82 -4.29
N TRP A 58 19.41 1.17 -4.91
CA TRP A 58 19.32 -0.29 -5.02
C TRP A 58 20.03 -0.79 -6.28
N LYS A 59 20.75 -1.92 -6.20
CA LYS A 59 21.52 -2.46 -7.32
C LYS A 59 20.65 -3.33 -8.24
N SER A 60 19.61 -3.95 -7.70
CA SER A 60 18.67 -4.81 -8.43
C SER A 60 17.25 -4.70 -7.86
N ILE A 61 16.28 -5.29 -8.57
CA ILE A 61 14.91 -5.43 -8.06
C ILE A 61 14.87 -6.40 -6.88
N ASP A 62 15.62 -7.51 -6.96
CA ASP A 62 15.69 -8.52 -5.90
C ASP A 62 16.16 -7.89 -4.57
N ASP A 63 17.19 -7.04 -4.59
CA ASP A 63 17.65 -6.32 -3.40
C ASP A 63 16.55 -5.43 -2.80
N LEU A 64 15.76 -4.79 -3.66
CA LEU A 64 14.64 -3.97 -3.22
C LEU A 64 13.52 -4.84 -2.64
N GLU A 65 13.20 -6.00 -3.25
CA GLU A 65 12.16 -6.91 -2.75
C GLU A 65 12.47 -7.41 -1.34
N PHE A 66 13.70 -7.85 -1.08
CA PHE A 66 14.13 -8.22 0.28
C PHE A 66 14.01 -7.04 1.26
N ALA A 67 14.47 -5.86 0.86
CA ALA A 67 14.36 -4.67 1.69
C ALA A 67 12.90 -4.24 1.96
N VAL A 68 11.99 -4.44 1.01
CA VAL A 68 10.54 -4.22 1.21
C VAL A 68 10.02 -5.21 2.26
N ALA A 69 10.32 -6.50 2.14
CA ALA A 69 9.86 -7.51 3.08
C ALA A 69 10.32 -7.19 4.52
N GLU A 70 11.59 -6.84 4.70
CA GLU A 70 12.15 -6.42 5.99
C GLU A 70 11.51 -5.13 6.52
N TYR A 71 11.29 -4.14 5.65
CA TYR A 71 10.67 -2.87 6.03
C TYR A 71 9.23 -3.08 6.50
N ILE A 72 8.44 -3.92 5.80
CA ILE A 72 7.06 -4.22 6.18
C ILE A 72 7.00 -4.96 7.51
N ASP A 73 7.86 -5.97 7.71
CA ASP A 73 7.94 -6.68 8.99
C ASP A 73 8.32 -5.74 10.14
N TRP A 74 9.32 -4.87 9.93
CA TRP A 74 9.66 -3.86 10.93
C TRP A 74 8.52 -2.86 11.18
N PHE A 75 7.88 -2.34 10.12
CA PHE A 75 6.83 -1.33 10.24
C PHE A 75 5.63 -1.85 11.04
N ASN A 76 5.23 -3.10 10.82
CA ASN A 76 4.06 -3.69 11.47
C ASN A 76 4.34 -4.23 12.87
N ASN A 77 5.53 -4.80 13.11
CA ASN A 77 5.78 -5.57 14.32
C ASN A 77 6.73 -4.88 15.32
N ARG A 78 7.52 -3.89 14.88
CA ARG A 78 8.64 -3.34 15.66
C ARG A 78 8.70 -1.81 15.68
N ARG A 79 7.98 -1.12 14.79
CA ARG A 79 7.93 0.33 14.77
C ARG A 79 7.19 0.82 16.00
N LEU A 80 7.85 1.68 16.78
CA LEU A 80 7.21 2.34 17.91
C LEU A 80 6.20 3.34 17.34
N HIS A 81 4.93 2.95 17.31
CA HIS A 81 3.84 3.90 17.07
C HIS A 81 3.76 4.80 18.30
N SER A 82 3.96 6.10 18.13
CA SER A 82 3.66 7.09 19.17
C SER A 82 2.15 7.13 19.38
N ALA A 83 1.65 6.19 20.18
CA ALA A 83 0.31 6.15 20.71
C ALA A 83 0.42 5.66 22.16
N ARG A 84 0.45 6.62 23.07
CA ARG A 84 -0.14 6.47 24.40
C ARG A 84 -1.17 7.56 24.56
#